data_AF-A0AAV7JLI1-F1
#
_entry.id   AF-A0AAV7JLI1-F1
#
_cell.length_a   1.000
_cell.length_b   1.000
_cell.length_c   1.000
_cell.angle_alpha   90.00
_cell.angle_beta   90.00
_cell.angle_gamma   90.00
#
_symmetry.space_group_name_H-M   'P 1'
#
loop_
_entity.id
_entity.type
_entity.pdbx_description
1 polymer ?
#
loop_
_entity_poly.entity_id
_entity_poly.type
_entity_poly.pdbx_seq_one_letter_code
_entity_poly.pdbx_strand_id
1 'polypeptide(L)'
;MDNDLKFLVSFGITLDEIVFLSCIDLRKRLMETNLTLKEVQRIKKIRKRERSKALEERELQELEDSIVSLSDIKDKLSEQKSQLHREVELYKIRTFLASPPKI
;
A
#
# COMPACT_ATOMS: atom_id res chain seq x y z
N MET A 1 -11.32 12.93 14.85
CA MET A 1 -10.50 13.70 13.90
C MET A 1 -11.04 15.12 13.74
N ASP A 2 -12.35 15.30 13.73
CA ASP A 2 -13.02 16.60 13.48
C ASP A 2 -12.58 17.76 14.36
N ASN A 3 -12.26 17.52 15.64
CA ASN A 3 -11.83 18.59 16.53
C ASN A 3 -10.37 19.04 16.29
N ASP A 4 -9.53 18.16 15.75
CA ASP A 4 -8.16 18.49 15.36
C ASP A 4 -8.16 19.16 13.97
N LEU A 5 -9.04 18.73 13.06
CA LEU A 5 -9.22 19.37 11.75
C LEU A 5 -9.76 20.80 11.89
N LYS A 6 -10.84 20.99 12.68
CA LYS A 6 -11.42 22.33 12.96
C LYS A 6 -10.39 23.26 13.61
N PHE A 7 -9.56 22.72 14.51
CA PHE A 7 -8.47 23.45 15.13
C PHE A 7 -7.39 23.87 14.13
N LEU A 8 -6.99 23.02 13.19
CA LEU A 8 -6.00 23.40 12.18
C LEU A 8 -6.57 24.45 11.20
N VAL A 9 -7.82 24.26 10.77
CA VAL A 9 -8.53 25.18 9.86
C VAL A 9 -8.70 26.57 10.50
N SER A 10 -8.88 26.68 11.82
CA SER A 10 -8.95 28.00 12.48
C SER A 10 -7.67 28.82 12.38
N PHE A 11 -6.54 28.20 12.02
CA PHE A 11 -5.27 28.88 11.74
C PHE A 11 -4.92 28.89 10.24
N GLY A 12 -5.83 28.44 9.38
CA GLY A 12 -5.58 28.28 7.95
C GLY A 12 -4.46 27.28 7.65
N ILE A 13 -4.35 26.24 8.48
CA ILE A 13 -3.40 25.14 8.31
C ILE A 13 -4.17 23.90 7.85
N THR A 14 -3.68 23.26 6.81
CA THR A 14 -4.26 22.03 6.26
C THR A 14 -3.62 20.79 6.87
N LEU A 15 -4.33 19.66 6.79
CA LEU A 15 -3.79 18.37 7.23
C LEU A 15 -2.57 17.97 6.37
N ASP A 16 -2.60 18.27 5.08
CA ASP A 16 -1.49 17.98 4.17
C ASP A 16 -0.22 18.75 4.54
N GLU A 17 -0.35 20.03 4.90
CA GLU A 17 0.79 20.79 5.42
C GLU A 17 1.36 20.14 6.70
N ILE A 18 0.47 19.65 7.56
CA ILE A 18 0.85 18.97 8.80
C ILE A 18 1.56 17.64 8.55
N VAL A 19 1.14 16.87 7.55
CA VAL A 19 1.69 15.54 7.26
C VAL A 19 2.95 15.65 6.40
N PHE A 20 2.91 16.44 5.32
CA PHE A 20 3.89 16.35 4.23
C PHE A 20 4.95 17.45 4.24
N LEU A 21 4.71 18.65 4.79
CA LEU A 21 5.76 19.68 4.82
C LEU A 21 7.00 19.21 5.58
N SER A 22 8.16 19.73 5.20
CA SER A 22 9.38 19.54 5.98
C SER A 22 9.24 20.19 7.37
N CYS A 23 10.05 19.76 8.34
CA CYS A 23 10.05 20.39 9.67
C CYS A 23 10.47 21.87 9.61
N ILE A 24 11.23 22.27 8.60
CA ILE A 24 11.67 23.65 8.39
C ILE A 24 10.53 24.48 7.83
N ASP A 25 9.86 24.00 6.79
CA ASP A 25 8.78 24.75 6.13
C ASP A 25 7.54 24.82 6.99
N LEU A 26 7.21 23.74 7.71
CA LEU A 26 6.15 23.79 8.70
C LEU A 26 6.51 24.81 9.80
N ARG A 27 7.76 24.89 10.25
CA ARG A 27 8.16 25.88 11.26
C ARG A 27 7.96 27.31 10.74
N LYS A 28 8.34 27.60 9.49
CA LYS A 28 8.10 28.91 8.86
C LYS A 28 6.60 29.24 8.82
N ARG A 29 5.78 28.30 8.33
CA ARG A 29 4.32 28.43 8.26
C ARG A 29 3.69 28.70 9.64
N LEU A 30 4.17 28.00 10.67
CA LEU A 30 3.70 28.21 12.05
C LEU A 30 4.17 29.53 12.67
N MET A 31 5.28 30.11 12.20
CA MET A 31 5.75 31.43 12.65
C MET A 31 4.94 32.57 12.05
N GLU A 32 4.36 32.38 10.87
CA GLU A 32 3.43 33.33 10.25
C GLU A 32 2.06 33.38 10.96
N THR A 33 1.80 32.42 11.85
CA THR A 33 0.57 32.33 12.63
C THR A 33 0.83 32.67 14.09
N ASN A 34 -0.02 33.52 14.68
CA ASN A 34 0.07 33.89 16.10
C ASN A 34 -0.39 32.74 16.99
N LEU A 35 0.48 31.74 17.18
CA LEU A 35 0.22 30.54 17.96
C LEU A 35 0.83 30.65 19.35
N THR A 36 0.07 30.22 20.35
CA THR A 36 0.57 29.99 21.71
C THR A 36 1.38 28.71 21.79
N LEU A 37 2.19 28.57 22.85
CA LEU A 37 2.98 27.37 23.09
C LEU A 37 2.12 26.09 23.17
N LYS A 38 0.92 26.19 23.78
CA LYS A 38 -0.02 25.06 23.89
C LYS A 38 -0.53 24.60 22.52
N GLU A 39 -0.82 25.55 21.64
CA GLU A 39 -1.30 25.27 20.28
C GLU A 39 -0.19 24.65 19.43
N VAL A 40 1.04 25.15 19.52
CA VAL A 40 2.21 24.52 18.86
C VAL A 40 2.42 23.09 19.37
N GLN A 41 2.26 22.84 20.67
CA GLN A 41 2.34 21.48 21.23
C GLN A 41 1.23 20.57 20.69
N ARG A 42 0.00 21.09 20.56
CA ARG A 42 -1.12 20.36 19.97
C ARG A 42 -0.84 20.02 18.50
N ILE A 43 -0.38 20.98 17.71
CA ILE A 43 0.02 20.79 16.31
C ILE A 43 1.07 19.70 16.17
N LYS A 44 2.10 19.69 17.03
CA LYS A 44 3.13 18.63 17.05
C LYS A 44 2.53 17.25 17.34
N LYS A 45 1.57 17.14 18.26
CA LYS A 45 0.89 15.88 18.57
C LYS A 45 0.06 15.39 17.38
N ILE A 46 -0.68 16.29 16.73
CA ILE A 46 -1.45 15.98 15.53
C ILE A 46 -0.50 15.49 14.44
N ARG A 47 0.56 16.24 14.14
CA ARG A 47 1.58 15.86 13.15
C ARG A 47 2.15 14.47 13.36
N LYS A 48 2.53 14.14 14.60
CA LYS A 48 3.07 12.82 14.93
C LYS A 48 2.06 11.71 14.61
N ARG A 49 0.80 11.90 15.03
CA ARG A 49 -0.27 10.91 14.82
C ARG A 49 -0.58 10.72 13.34
N GLU A 50 -0.77 11.81 12.62
CA GLU A 50 -1.22 11.76 11.22
C GLU A 50 -0.10 11.32 10.28
N ARG A 51 1.18 11.62 10.59
CA ARG A 51 2.31 11.01 9.89
C ARG A 51 2.41 9.51 10.11
N SER A 52 2.19 9.03 11.33
CA SER A 52 2.19 7.59 11.60
C SER A 52 1.09 6.89 10.82
N LYS A 53 -0.14 7.43 10.82
CA LYS A 53 -1.24 6.88 10.01
C LYS A 53 -0.93 6.88 8.52
N ALA A 54 -0.43 7.99 7.97
CA ALA A 54 -0.08 8.07 6.55
C ALA A 54 1.02 7.07 6.16
N LEU A 55 1.93 6.75 7.08
CA LEU A 55 2.92 5.70 6.88
C LEU A 55 2.28 4.32 6.91
N GLU A 56 1.44 4.02 7.91
CA GLU A 56 0.71 2.76 8.03
C GLU A 56 -0.20 2.51 6.82
N GLU A 57 -0.90 3.54 6.33
CA GLU A 57 -1.74 3.47 5.12
C GLU A 57 -0.91 3.18 3.87
N ARG A 58 0.27 3.79 3.74
CA ARG A 58 1.17 3.53 2.62
C ARG A 58 1.73 2.10 2.68
N GLU A 59 2.15 1.64 3.85
CA GLU A 59 2.60 0.26 4.05
C GLU A 59 1.48 -0.74 3.72
N LEU A 60 0.24 -0.44 4.11
CA LEU A 60 -0.92 -1.26 3.79
C LEU A 60 -1.19 -1.29 2.27
N GLN A 61 -1.11 -0.13 1.60
CA GLN A 61 -1.25 -0.06 0.15
C GLN A 61 -0.17 -0.87 -0.57
N GLU A 62 1.09 -0.77 -0.15
CA GLU A 62 2.21 -1.53 -0.72
C GLU A 62 2.03 -3.05 -0.53
N LEU A 63 1.45 -3.46 0.60
CA LEU A 63 1.08 -4.85 0.86
C LEU A 63 -0.09 -5.31 -0.03
N GLU A 64 -1.14 -4.49 -0.17
CA GLU A 64 -2.29 -4.79 -1.05
C GLU A 64 -1.84 -4.96 -2.51
N ASP A 65 -1.02 -4.05 -3.03
CA ASP A 65 -0.49 -4.12 -4.40
C ASP A 65 0.36 -5.40 -4.59
N SER A 66 1.13 -5.77 -3.56
CA SER A 66 1.92 -7.01 -3.56
C SER A 66 1.05 -8.26 -3.58
N ILE A 67 -0.06 -8.28 -2.84
CA ILE A 67 -1.02 -9.39 -2.83
C ILE A 67 -1.67 -9.55 -4.21
N VAL A 68 -2.06 -8.46 -4.86
CA VAL A 68 -2.63 -8.49 -6.22
C VAL A 68 -1.62 -9.11 -7.20
N SER A 69 -0.37 -8.62 -7.18
CA SER A 69 0.70 -9.16 -8.03
C SER A 69 0.98 -10.65 -7.78
N LEU A 70 1.01 -11.08 -6.51
CA LEU A 70 1.16 -12.49 -6.16
C LEU A 70 -0.02 -13.35 -6.61
N SER A 71 -1.25 -12.81 -6.58
CA SER A 71 -2.44 -13.48 -7.10
C SER A 71 -2.32 -13.72 -8.61
N ASP A 72 -1.91 -12.70 -9.37
CA ASP A 72 -1.70 -12.83 -10.82
C ASP A 72 -0.63 -13.89 -11.15
N ILE A 73 0.45 -13.93 -10.39
CA ILE A 73 1.51 -14.94 -10.54
C ILE A 73 0.96 -16.35 -10.24
N LYS A 74 0.18 -16.49 -9.16
CA LYS A 74 -0.44 -17.76 -8.78
C LYS A 74 -1.36 -18.28 -9.88
N ASP A 75 -2.17 -17.41 -10.48
CA ASP A 75 -3.09 -17.78 -11.55
C ASP A 75 -2.35 -18.22 -12.82
N LYS A 76 -1.31 -17.47 -13.21
CA LYS A 76 -0.42 -17.85 -14.33
C LYS A 76 0.26 -19.21 -14.09
N LEU A 77 0.76 -19.46 -12.88
CA LEU A 77 1.38 -20.74 -12.53
C LEU A 77 0.36 -21.89 -12.54
N SER A 78 -0.88 -21.64 -12.10
CA SER A 78 -1.98 -22.62 -12.16
C SER A 78 -2.33 -23.00 -13.60
N GLU A 79 -2.39 -22.02 -14.49
CA GLU A 79 -2.62 -22.23 -15.92
C GLU A 79 -1.48 -23.03 -16.54
N GLN A 80 -0.22 -22.62 -16.32
CA GLN A 80 0.96 -23.35 -16.81
C GLN A 80 1.00 -24.79 -16.32
N LYS A 81 0.69 -25.04 -15.05
CA LYS A 81 0.60 -26.39 -14.49
C LYS A 81 -0.47 -27.23 -15.20
N SER A 82 -1.61 -26.64 -15.49
CA SER A 82 -2.72 -27.32 -16.18
C SER A 82 -2.37 -27.66 -17.63
N GLN A 83 -1.70 -26.74 -18.33
CA GLN A 83 -1.20 -26.96 -19.69
C GLN A 83 -0.16 -28.09 -19.73
N LEU A 84 0.83 -28.03 -18.83
CA LEU A 84 1.87 -29.06 -18.74
C LEU A 84 1.30 -30.44 -18.44
N HIS A 85 0.31 -30.53 -17.53
CA HIS A 85 -0.35 -31.79 -17.24
C HIS A 85 -1.03 -32.39 -18.47
N ARG A 86 -1.73 -31.56 -19.26
CA ARG A 86 -2.35 -32.00 -20.52
C ARG A 86 -1.31 -32.48 -21.53
N GLU A 87 -0.19 -31.79 -21.66
CA GLU A 87 0.89 -32.21 -22.57
C GLU A 87 1.48 -33.56 -22.17
N VAL A 88 1.71 -33.77 -20.88
CA VAL A 88 2.19 -35.05 -20.35
C VAL A 88 1.20 -36.18 -20.63
N GLU A 89 -0.10 -35.97 -20.43
CA GLU A 89 -1.12 -36.98 -20.74
C GLU A 89 -1.20 -37.27 -22.24
N LEU A 90 -1.16 -36.25 -23.10
CA LEU A 90 -1.11 -36.43 -24.55
C LEU A 90 0.14 -37.20 -24.99
N TYR A 91 1.29 -36.91 -24.38
CA TYR A 91 2.52 -37.64 -24.65
C TYR A 91 2.40 -39.12 -24.28
N LYS A 92 1.85 -39.45 -23.11
CA LYS A 92 1.59 -40.84 -22.69
C LYS A 92 0.67 -41.59 -23.66
N ILE A 93 -0.38 -40.93 -24.14
CA ILE A 93 -1.29 -41.52 -25.14
C ILE A 93 -0.55 -41.77 -26.45
N ARG A 94 0.23 -40.79 -26.94
CA ARG A 94 1.01 -40.92 -28.18
C ARG A 94 2.03 -42.05 -28.11
N THR A 95 2.74 -42.20 -26.99
CA THR A 95 3.73 -43.28 -26.82
C THR A 95 3.06 -44.65 -26.74
N PHE A 96 1.91 -44.77 -26.05
CA PHE A 96 1.13 -46.00 -26.04
C PHE A 96 0.65 -46.42 -27.44
N LEU A 97 0.16 -45.47 -28.23
CA LEU A 97 -0.30 -45.74 -29.60
C LEU A 97 0.84 -46.10 -30.56
N ALA A 98 2.02 -45.48 -30.39
CA ALA A 98 3.19 -45.74 -31.24
C ALA A 98 3.81 -47.12 -31.00
N SER A 99 3.73 -47.64 -29.76
CA SER A 99 4.26 -48.95 -29.38
C SER A 99 3.28 -49.67 -28.44
N PRO A 100 2.18 -50.25 -28.96
CA PRO A 100 1.21 -50.95 -28.14
C PRO A 100 1.86 -52.16 -27.46
N PRO A 101 1.59 -52.40 -26.17
CA PRO A 101 2.06 -53.62 -25.52
C PRO A 101 1.50 -54.84 -26.25
N LYS A 102 2.37 -55.81 -26.55
CA LYS A 102 1.96 -57.08 -27.17
C LYS A 102 1.12 -57.86 -26.15
N ILE A 103 -0.16 -58.05 -26.46
CA ILE A 103 -1.08 -58.94 -25.73
C ILE A 103 -0.82 -60.37 -26.20
#